data_AF-X0YYG3-F1
#
_entry.id   AF-X0YYG3-F1
#
_cell.length_a   1.000
_cell.length_b   1.000
_cell.length_c   1.000
_cell.angle_alpha   90.00
_cell.angle_beta   90.00
_cell.angle_gamma   90.00
#
_symmetry.space_group_name_H-M   'P 1'
#
loop_
_entity.id
_entity.type
_entity.pdbx_description
1 polymer ?
#
loop_
_entity_poly.entity_id
_entity_poly.type
_entity_poly.pdbx_seq_one_letter_code
_entity_poly.pdbx_strand_id
1 'polypeptide(L)'
;MRILAADMGTGTQDILLFDSAQPVENALQMIMPSATEIAAGRIRTATRQRRPVVLTGVTMGGGPCHWALQRHLQADLPAYATPEAARTFDDDLDSVQRMGVTLVSENEAARSD
;
A
#
# COMPACT_ATOMS: atom_id res chain seq x y z
N MET A 1 -5.11 31.86 -5.10
CA MET A 1 -5.46 30.50 -5.57
C MET A 1 -4.72 29.51 -4.70
N ARG A 2 -5.37 28.43 -4.28
CA ARG A 2 -4.71 27.37 -3.49
C ARG A 2 -4.60 26.11 -4.33
N ILE A 3 -3.41 25.50 -4.34
CA ILE A 3 -3.11 24.26 -5.04
C ILE A 3 -2.56 23.27 -4.01
N LEU A 4 -3.10 22.05 -4.01
CA LEU A 4 -2.52 20.92 -3.31
C LEU A 4 -1.88 20.01 -4.35
N ALA A 5 -0.56 19.88 -4.31
CA ALA A 5 0.19 18.93 -5.13
C ALA A 5 0.65 17.76 -4.26
N ALA A 6 0.60 16.56 -4.81
CA ALA A 6 1.09 15.35 -4.15
C ALA A 6 1.98 14.57 -5.12
N ASP A 7 3.16 14.19 -4.66
CA ASP A 7 4.06 13.27 -5.34
C ASP A 7 4.21 12.00 -4.52
N MET A 8 4.02 10.85 -5.15
CA MET A 8 4.03 9.54 -4.49
C MET A 8 5.28 8.78 -4.90
N GLY A 9 6.28 8.79 -4.02
CA GLY A 9 7.48 7.99 -4.16
C GLY A 9 7.32 6.59 -3.56
N THR A 10 8.37 5.78 -3.74
CA THR A 10 8.43 4.40 -3.21
C THR A 10 8.29 4.37 -1.68
N GLY A 11 8.98 5.26 -0.96
CA GLY A 11 9.00 5.28 0.52
C GLY A 11 8.31 6.49 1.15
N THR A 12 8.20 7.59 0.42
CA THR A 12 7.61 8.85 0.89
C THR A 12 6.50 9.32 -0.03
N GLN A 13 5.63 10.17 0.50
CA GLN A 13 4.75 11.02 -0.26
C GLN A 13 5.04 12.48 0.14
N ASP A 14 5.20 13.33 -0.86
CA ASP A 14 5.47 14.74 -0.67
C ASP A 14 4.21 15.53 -1.03
N ILE A 15 3.64 16.23 -0.05
CA ILE A 15 2.42 17.02 -0.21
C ILE A 15 2.78 18.49 -0.05
N LEU A 16 2.49 19.29 -1.06
CA LEU A 16 2.71 20.73 -1.07
C LEU A 16 1.37 21.47 -1.13
N LEU A 17 1.10 22.32 -0.14
CA LEU A 17 0.03 23.31 -0.20
C LEU A 17 0.62 24.67 -0.59
N PHE A 18 0.36 25.06 -1.84
CA PHE A 18 0.74 26.35 -2.40
C PHE A 18 -0.45 27.32 -2.33
N ASP A 19 -0.23 28.53 -1.81
CA ASP A 19 -1.21 29.64 -1.86
C ASP A 19 -0.58 30.83 -2.60
N SER A 20 -1.13 31.16 -3.76
CA SER A 20 -0.62 32.25 -4.61
C SER A 20 -0.75 33.64 -4.00
N ALA A 21 -1.44 33.79 -2.86
CA ALA A 21 -1.51 35.04 -2.10
C ALA A 21 -0.30 35.25 -1.17
N GLN A 22 0.62 34.28 -1.09
CA GLN A 22 1.82 34.31 -0.26
C GLN A 22 3.08 34.14 -1.13
N PRO A 23 4.27 34.58 -0.65
CA PRO A 23 5.54 34.17 -1.23
C PRO A 23 5.65 32.63 -1.28
N VAL A 24 6.33 32.10 -2.30
CA VAL A 24 6.44 30.65 -2.53
C VAL A 24 7.17 29.93 -1.39
N GLU A 25 8.09 30.63 -0.73
CA GLU A 25 8.87 30.15 0.42
C GLU A 25 7.99 29.84 1.64
N ASN A 26 6.77 30.39 1.69
CA ASN A 26 5.79 30.12 2.74
C ASN A 26 4.87 28.94 2.41
N ALA A 27 5.11 28.23 1.30
CA ALA A 27 4.34 27.04 0.98
C ALA A 27 4.56 25.96 2.06
N LEU A 28 3.47 25.31 2.48
CA LEU A 28 3.54 24.23 3.45
C LEU A 28 3.88 22.94 2.74
N GLN A 29 4.99 22.31 3.12
CA GLN A 29 5.40 21.00 2.63
C GLN A 29 5.32 19.96 3.74
N MET A 30 4.71 18.81 3.44
CA MET A 30 4.69 17.63 4.30
C MET A 30 5.36 16.48 3.57
N ILE A 31 6.39 15.91 4.20
CA ILE A 31 7.07 14.70 3.74
C ILE A 31 6.60 13.57 4.66
N MET A 32 5.78 12.68 4.14
CA MET A 32 5.11 11.63 4.91
C MET A 32 5.52 10.26 4.37
N PRO A 33 5.37 9.15 5.12
CA PRO A 33 5.54 7.82 4.55
C PRO A 33 4.57 7.59 3.39
N SER A 34 5.02 6.93 2.32
CA SER A 34 4.13 6.53 1.22
C SER A 34 3.06 5.57 1.73
N ALA A 35 1.95 5.50 1.02
CA ALA A 35 0.88 4.58 1.41
C ALA A 35 1.30 3.10 1.33
N THR A 36 2.24 2.78 0.43
CA THR A 36 2.87 1.46 0.32
C THR A 36 3.78 1.15 1.52
N GLU A 37 4.51 2.14 2.06
CA GLU A 37 5.30 2.00 3.29
C GLU A 37 4.40 1.83 4.53
N ILE A 38 3.27 2.55 4.60
CA ILE A 38 2.28 2.39 5.66
C ILE A 38 1.71 0.98 5.65
N ALA A 39 1.30 0.48 4.48
CA ALA A 39 0.81 -0.89 4.32
C ALA A 39 1.89 -1.92 4.69
N ALA A 40 3.14 -1.72 4.25
CA ALA A 40 4.27 -2.56 4.60
C ALA A 40 4.49 -2.64 6.13
N GLY A 41 4.35 -1.53 6.86
CA GLY A 41 4.42 -1.50 8.32
C GLY A 41 3.36 -2.36 9.00
N ARG A 42 2.13 -2.36 8.46
CA ARG A 42 1.03 -3.21 8.94
C ARG A 42 1.30 -4.69 8.66
N ILE A 43 1.75 -5.02 7.44
CA ILE A 43 2.13 -6.40 7.07
C ILE A 43 3.25 -6.91 7.98
N ARG A 44 4.34 -6.14 8.16
CA ARG A 44 5.45 -6.53 9.05
C ARG A 44 4.99 -6.79 10.48
N THR A 45 4.03 -6.02 10.98
CA THR A 45 3.44 -6.23 12.31
C THR A 45 2.62 -7.53 12.36
N ALA A 46 1.79 -7.79 11.35
CA ALA A 46 1.05 -9.05 11.24
C ALA A 46 1.98 -10.27 11.11
N THR A 47 3.06 -10.17 10.32
CA THR A 47 4.10 -11.21 10.19
C THR A 47 4.72 -11.53 11.55
N ARG A 48 5.12 -10.51 12.31
CA ARG A 48 5.70 -10.69 13.66
C ARG A 48 4.71 -11.34 14.62
N GLN A 49 3.41 -11.06 14.46
CA GLN A 49 2.34 -11.66 15.25
C GLN A 49 1.86 -13.01 14.69
N ARG A 50 2.44 -13.49 13.57
CA ARG A 50 2.02 -14.70 12.85
C ARG A 50 0.52 -14.73 12.50
N ARG A 51 -0.06 -13.56 12.22
CA ARG A 51 -1.47 -13.42 11.82
C ARG A 51 -1.57 -13.36 10.30
N PRO A 52 -2.62 -13.94 9.69
CA PRO A 52 -2.88 -13.76 8.27
C PRO A 52 -3.18 -12.29 7.94
N VAL A 53 -3.00 -11.92 6.68
CA VAL A 53 -3.34 -10.58 6.18
C VAL A 53 -4.38 -10.65 5.06
N VAL A 54 -5.31 -9.70 5.06
CA VAL A 54 -6.22 -9.46 3.93
C VAL A 54 -5.92 -8.06 3.40
N LEU A 55 -5.57 -7.98 2.12
CA LEU A 55 -5.26 -6.74 1.42
C LEU A 55 -6.48 -6.28 0.62
N THR A 56 -6.92 -5.06 0.88
CA THR A 56 -8.08 -4.42 0.24
C THR A 56 -7.72 -3.03 -0.26
N GLY A 57 -8.60 -2.43 -1.06
CA GLY A 57 -8.40 -1.13 -1.67
C GLY A 57 -7.90 -1.23 -3.11
N VAL A 58 -7.22 -0.19 -3.58
CA VAL A 58 -6.87 0.00 -4.99
C VAL A 58 -5.39 -0.20 -5.26
N THR A 59 -5.02 -0.33 -6.54
CA THR A 59 -3.61 -0.37 -6.97
C THR A 59 -2.87 0.89 -6.52
N MET A 60 -1.74 0.72 -5.81
CA MET A 60 -0.85 1.82 -5.43
C MET A 60 0.62 1.60 -5.80
N GLY A 61 0.99 0.40 -6.25
CA GLY A 61 2.36 0.05 -6.66
C GLY A 61 3.13 -0.75 -5.61
N GLY A 62 4.02 -1.64 -6.07
CA GLY A 62 4.57 -2.72 -5.24
C GLY A 62 5.47 -2.23 -4.10
N GLY A 63 6.67 -1.74 -4.44
CA GLY A 63 7.62 -1.13 -3.50
C GLY A 63 7.70 -1.82 -2.12
N PRO A 64 7.66 -1.05 -1.02
CA PRO A 64 7.70 -1.59 0.34
C PRO A 64 6.61 -2.61 0.65
N CYS A 65 5.39 -2.40 0.12
CA CYS A 65 4.25 -3.28 0.36
C CYS A 65 4.52 -4.67 -0.21
N HIS A 66 5.01 -4.75 -1.45
CA HIS A 66 5.39 -5.98 -2.13
C HIS A 66 6.51 -6.72 -1.38
N TRP A 67 7.57 -6.02 -0.95
CA TRP A 67 8.67 -6.65 -0.21
C TRP A 67 8.26 -7.17 1.18
N ALA A 68 7.31 -6.47 1.84
CA ALA A 68 6.77 -6.93 3.11
C ALA A 68 5.88 -8.15 2.93
N LEU A 69 5.05 -8.17 1.89
CA LEU A 69 4.21 -9.31 1.53
C LEU A 69 5.06 -10.54 1.18
N GLN A 70 6.10 -10.39 0.36
CA GLN A 70 7.03 -11.49 0.04
C GLN A 70 7.61 -12.12 1.31
N ARG A 71 8.06 -11.31 2.28
CA ARG A 71 8.56 -11.81 3.57
C ARG A 71 7.48 -12.48 4.41
N HIS A 72 6.23 -12.01 4.32
CA HIS A 72 5.09 -12.63 4.98
C HIS A 72 4.83 -14.04 4.44
N LEU A 73 4.81 -14.18 3.11
CA LEU A 73 4.64 -15.45 2.41
C LEU A 73 5.80 -16.41 2.67
N GLN A 74 7.05 -15.92 2.66
CA GLN A 74 8.24 -16.70 3.03
C GLN A 74 8.24 -17.19 4.49
N ALA A 75 7.41 -16.63 5.36
CA ALA A 75 7.21 -17.09 6.73
C ALA A 75 6.08 -18.12 6.87
N ASP A 76 5.59 -18.65 5.74
CA ASP A 76 4.47 -19.59 5.61
C ASP A 76 3.17 -19.07 6.23
N LEU A 77 2.92 -17.76 6.12
CA LEU A 77 1.71 -17.12 6.64
C LEU A 77 0.70 -16.82 5.52
N PRO A 78 -0.61 -17.01 5.76
CA PRO A 78 -1.62 -16.77 4.74
C PRO A 78 -1.77 -15.29 4.38
N ALA A 79 -1.80 -14.99 3.08
CA ALA A 79 -2.15 -13.68 2.57
C ALA A 79 -3.30 -13.77 1.56
N TYR A 80 -4.27 -12.89 1.72
CA TYR A 80 -5.43 -12.76 0.85
C TYR A 80 -5.45 -11.37 0.25
N ALA A 81 -5.97 -11.22 -0.97
CA ALA A 81 -6.15 -9.91 -1.59
C ALA A 81 -7.42 -9.86 -2.43
N THR A 82 -8.08 -8.71 -2.46
CA THR A 82 -9.09 -8.46 -3.51
C THR A 82 -8.39 -8.27 -4.86
N PRO A 83 -9.03 -8.57 -6.00
CA PRO A 83 -8.39 -8.45 -7.31
C PRO A 83 -7.81 -7.06 -7.58
N GLU A 84 -8.45 -6.00 -7.09
CA GLU A 84 -7.97 -4.63 -7.27
C GLU A 84 -6.74 -4.32 -6.41
N ALA A 85 -6.73 -4.76 -5.15
CA ALA A 85 -5.56 -4.64 -4.29
C ALA A 85 -4.39 -5.50 -4.79
N ALA A 86 -4.68 -6.69 -5.33
CA ALA A 86 -3.68 -7.63 -5.84
C ALA A 86 -2.82 -7.04 -6.97
N ARG A 87 -3.39 -6.16 -7.80
CA ARG A 87 -2.68 -5.46 -8.88
C ARG A 87 -1.59 -4.50 -8.41
N THR A 88 -1.50 -4.22 -7.11
CA THR A 88 -0.31 -3.58 -6.52
C THR A 88 0.95 -4.43 -6.71
N PHE A 89 0.83 -5.75 -6.81
CA PHE A 89 1.97 -6.67 -6.85
C PHE A 89 2.39 -7.06 -8.25
N ASP A 90 1.42 -7.30 -9.14
CA ASP A 90 1.59 -7.62 -10.55
C ASP A 90 0.25 -7.35 -11.27
N ASP A 91 0.29 -6.83 -12.50
CA ASP A 91 -0.92 -6.60 -13.31
C ASP A 91 -1.56 -7.93 -13.75
N ASP A 92 -0.75 -9.00 -13.86
CA ASP A 92 -1.21 -10.36 -14.07
C ASP A 92 -1.60 -11.03 -12.73
N LEU A 93 -2.90 -11.23 -12.53
CA LEU A 93 -3.43 -11.87 -11.33
C LEU A 93 -2.98 -13.33 -11.16
N ASP A 94 -2.70 -14.04 -12.26
CA ASP A 94 -2.16 -15.40 -12.19
C ASP A 94 -0.73 -15.38 -11.62
N SER A 95 0.04 -14.33 -11.92
CA SER A 95 1.35 -14.07 -11.30
C SER A 95 1.23 -13.86 -9.79
N VAL A 96 0.27 -13.04 -9.36
CA VAL A 96 0.01 -12.80 -7.93
C VAL A 96 -0.41 -14.08 -7.19
N GLN A 97 -1.24 -14.91 -7.81
CA GLN A 97 -1.59 -16.22 -7.24
C GLN A 97 -0.39 -17.16 -7.16
N ARG A 98 0.45 -17.21 -8.21
CA ARG A 98 1.70 -17.99 -8.21
C ARG A 98 2.70 -17.53 -7.14
N MET A 99 2.66 -16.25 -6.73
CA MET A 99 3.44 -15.77 -5.59
C MET A 99 3.00 -16.37 -4.25
N GLY A 100 1.76 -16.89 -4.15
CA GLY A 100 1.19 -17.46 -2.93
C GLY A 100 0.04 -16.65 -2.31
N VAL A 101 -0.45 -15.60 -3.01
CA VAL A 101 -1.60 -14.80 -2.54
C VAL A 101 -2.90 -15.46 -2.97
N THR A 102 -3.85 -15.60 -2.04
CA THR A 102 -5.20 -16.08 -2.36
C THR A 102 -6.10 -14.90 -2.74
N LEU A 103 -6.69 -14.93 -3.93
CA LEU A 103 -7.65 -13.91 -4.32
C LEU A 103 -9.01 -14.16 -3.67
N VAL A 104 -9.59 -13.11 -3.09
CA VAL A 104 -10.90 -13.14 -2.42
C VAL A 104 -11.79 -12.03 -2.97
N SER A 105 -13.10 -12.23 -2.95
CA SER A 105 -14.05 -11.17 -3.28
C SER A 105 -14.10 -10.09 -2.17
N GLU A 106 -14.60 -8.90 -2.52
CA GLU A 106 -14.83 -7.82 -1.54
C GLU A 106 -15.72 -8.28 -0.37
N ASN A 107 -16.72 -9.13 -0.64
CA ASN A 107 -17.61 -9.67 0.40
C ASN A 107 -16.90 -10.64 1.35
N GLU A 108 -15.96 -11.44 0.85
CA GLU A 108 -15.15 -12.34 1.67
C GLU A 108 -14.12 -11.56 2.50
N ALA A 109 -13.53 -10.52 1.91
CA ALA A 109 -12.60 -9.63 2.60
C ALA A 109 -13.29 -8.90 3.78
N ALA A 110 -14.49 -8.37 3.58
CA ALA A 110 -15.25 -7.66 4.61
C ALA A 110 -15.71 -8.54 5.80
N ARG A 111 -15.71 -9.87 5.65
CA ARG A 111 -16.05 -10.82 6.73
C ARG A 111 -14.85 -11.24 7.57
N SER A 112 -13.66 -10.77 7.22
CA SER A 112 -12.39 -11.17 7.84
C SER A 112 -11.86 -10.15 8.86
N ASP A 113 -12.58 -9.03 9.06
CA ASP A 113 -12.35 -8.04 10.13
C ASP A 113 -13.01 -8.46 11.45
#